data_AF-A0A4Q2JHS4-F1
#
_entry.id   AF-A0A4Q2JHS4-F1
#
_cell.length_a   1.000
_cell.length_b   1.000
_cell.length_c   1.000
_cell.angle_alpha   90.00
_cell.angle_beta   90.00
_cell.angle_gamma   90.00
#
_symmetry.space_group_name_H-M   'P 1'
#
loop_
_entity.id
_entity.type
_entity.pdbx_description
1 polymer ?
#
loop_
_entity_poly.entity_id
_entity_poly.type
_entity_poly.pdbx_seq_one_letter_code
_entity_poly.pdbx_strand_id
1 'polypeptide(L)'
;MTTWDDADELLIQGPPAPEGGLVAAVSRLPETGTVKFASRPLGGYDRSEVDAYVADLARTIEEVRAALAENLRELAENRRELAELRAENTKLRTSDSADLEREVTLGAVGLLSQAQVIADKAVADAEEYARDLVITARTQYREAQERAAATAAAAPAEPATTTASIPLPSMPEIEYVRTYAQVAQIQLRSVLDALTEQVDRLGTLPPPDAAEVAEAAESAAPAAPDDEFPDEEPDWLPAVPPQPTIQRQTYVSP
;
A
#
# COMPACT_ATOMS: atom_id res chain seq x y z
N MET A 1 1.87 8.01 21.30
CA MET A 1 0.44 8.33 21.47
C MET A 1 0.29 9.79 21.12
N THR A 2 0.18 10.05 19.82
CA THR A 2 0.20 11.40 19.24
C THR A 2 -1.05 11.46 18.39
N THR A 3 -2.04 12.22 18.85
CA THR A 3 -3.31 12.43 18.18
C THR A 3 -3.06 13.30 16.96
N TRP A 4 -3.09 12.69 15.77
CA TRP A 4 -3.20 13.40 14.51
C TRP A 4 -4.63 13.90 14.40
N ASP A 5 -4.80 15.16 14.78
CA ASP A 5 -6.01 15.94 14.62
C ASP A 5 -5.92 16.61 13.23
N ASP A 6 -6.00 15.81 12.17
CA ASP A 6 -6.13 16.30 10.79
C ASP A 6 -7.62 16.53 10.50
N ALA A 7 -8.16 17.52 11.20
CA ALA A 7 -9.45 18.15 10.91
C ALA A 7 -9.29 19.35 9.94
N ASP A 8 -8.21 19.39 9.16
CA ASP A 8 -8.09 20.27 8.00
C ASP A 8 -8.63 19.53 6.77
N GLU A 9 -9.96 19.38 6.74
CA GLU A 9 -10.72 19.26 5.50
C GLU A 9 -10.27 20.39 4.58
N LEU A 10 -9.42 20.05 3.60
CA LEU A 10 -9.22 20.87 2.41
C LEU A 10 -10.58 20.96 1.72
N LEU A 11 -11.36 21.96 2.13
CA LEU A 11 -12.49 22.50 1.40
C LEU A 11 -11.94 22.98 0.06
N ILE A 12 -11.83 22.06 -0.89
CA ILE A 12 -11.84 22.37 -2.31
C ILE A 12 -13.17 23.10 -2.49
N GLN A 13 -13.12 24.43 -2.47
CA GLN A 13 -14.24 25.26 -2.87
C GLN A 13 -14.56 24.84 -4.30
N GLY A 14 -15.61 24.02 -4.44
CA GLY A 14 -16.20 23.76 -5.74
C GLY A 14 -16.53 25.10 -6.39
N PRO A 15 -16.30 25.27 -7.69
CA PRO A 15 -16.61 26.52 -8.37
C PRO A 15 -18.08 26.88 -8.08
N PRO A 16 -18.39 28.17 -7.82
CA PRO A 16 -19.76 28.58 -7.57
C PRO A 16 -20.58 28.26 -8.82
N ALA A 17 -21.57 27.38 -8.70
CA ALA A 17 -22.38 26.91 -9.81
C ALA A 17 -23.00 28.08 -10.59
N PRO A 18 -22.61 28.34 -11.86
CA PRO A 18 -23.28 29.34 -12.68
C PRO A 18 -24.56 28.81 -13.35
N GLU A 19 -24.86 27.51 -13.22
CA GLU A 19 -25.90 26.84 -14.02
C GLU A 19 -27.33 27.22 -13.60
N GLY A 20 -27.56 27.54 -12.32
CA GLY A 20 -28.89 27.93 -11.85
C GLY A 20 -29.37 29.29 -12.38
N GLY A 21 -28.45 30.17 -12.77
CA GLY A 21 -28.77 31.52 -13.25
C GLY A 21 -29.43 31.53 -14.62
N LEU A 22 -28.96 30.68 -15.53
CA LEU A 22 -29.50 30.57 -16.89
C LEU A 22 -30.84 29.85 -16.90
N VAL A 23 -30.96 28.74 -16.16
CA VAL A 23 -32.23 28.01 -15.99
C VAL A 23 -33.29 28.95 -15.44
N ALA A 24 -32.98 29.67 -14.35
CA ALA A 24 -33.90 30.61 -13.72
C ALA A 24 -34.22 31.83 -14.61
N ALA A 25 -33.28 32.29 -15.43
CA ALA A 25 -33.50 33.36 -16.39
C ALA A 25 -34.44 32.91 -17.52
N VAL A 26 -34.25 31.70 -18.06
CA VAL A 26 -35.07 31.14 -19.14
C VAL A 26 -36.51 30.88 -18.66
N SER A 27 -36.69 30.42 -17.43
CA SER A 27 -38.02 30.25 -16.82
C SER A 27 -38.78 31.56 -16.60
N ARG A 28 -38.09 32.71 -16.61
CA ARG A 28 -38.69 34.05 -16.41
C ARG A 28 -38.95 34.80 -17.71
N LEU A 29 -38.59 34.24 -18.87
CA LEU A 29 -38.88 34.85 -20.16
C LEU A 29 -40.40 35.01 -20.35
N PRO A 30 -40.89 36.19 -20.73
CA PRO A 30 -42.32 36.41 -20.98
C PRO A 30 -42.78 35.59 -22.20
N GLU A 31 -44.04 35.17 -22.18
CA GLU A 31 -44.68 34.56 -23.35
C GLU A 31 -44.79 35.62 -24.46
N THR A 32 -44.11 35.38 -25.57
CA THR A 32 -43.94 36.30 -26.71
C THR A 32 -45.25 36.71 -27.39
N GLY A 33 -46.37 36.05 -27.10
CA GLY A 33 -47.69 36.34 -27.66
C GLY A 33 -48.35 37.64 -27.18
N THR A 34 -47.74 38.38 -26.25
CA THR A 34 -48.40 39.52 -25.58
C THR A 34 -47.79 40.89 -25.87
N VAL A 35 -46.74 40.98 -26.70
CA VAL A 35 -46.04 42.25 -26.93
C VAL A 35 -46.76 43.08 -27.99
N LYS A 36 -47.13 44.33 -27.63
CA LYS A 36 -47.74 45.30 -28.54
C LYS A 36 -46.78 46.49 -28.73
N PHE A 37 -46.43 46.78 -29.98
CA PHE A 37 -45.61 47.94 -30.33
C PHE A 37 -46.49 49.13 -30.75
N ALA A 38 -46.12 50.35 -30.33
CA ALA A 38 -46.75 51.57 -30.80
C ALA A 38 -46.28 51.89 -32.23
N SER A 39 -47.20 52.11 -33.17
CA SER A 39 -46.85 52.50 -34.54
C SER A 39 -46.68 54.01 -34.65
N ARG A 40 -45.58 54.47 -35.27
CA ARG A 40 -45.32 55.89 -35.56
C ARG A 40 -45.50 56.12 -37.06
N PRO A 41 -46.26 57.16 -37.49
CA PRO A 41 -46.64 57.32 -38.89
C PRO A 41 -45.48 57.72 -39.82
N LEU A 42 -44.36 58.23 -39.30
CA LEU A 42 -43.16 58.54 -40.07
C LEU A 42 -41.94 57.87 -39.41
N GLY A 43 -41.37 56.87 -40.07
CA GLY A 43 -40.14 56.18 -39.68
C GLY A 43 -40.33 55.15 -38.57
N GLY A 44 -40.37 53.86 -38.95
CA GLY A 44 -40.41 52.70 -38.07
C GLY A 44 -40.04 51.42 -38.81
N TYR A 45 -39.77 50.34 -38.08
CA TYR A 45 -39.54 49.01 -38.67
C TYR A 45 -40.82 48.49 -39.35
N ASP A 46 -40.66 47.67 -40.40
CA ASP A 46 -41.80 47.02 -41.03
C ASP A 46 -42.47 46.07 -40.03
N ARG A 47 -43.77 46.21 -39.87
CA ARG A 47 -44.54 45.40 -38.92
C ARG A 47 -44.51 43.93 -39.29
N SER A 48 -44.54 43.62 -40.59
CA SER A 48 -44.52 42.23 -41.05
C SER A 48 -43.20 41.53 -40.73
N GLU A 49 -42.09 42.25 -40.84
CA GLU A 49 -40.75 41.77 -40.48
C GLU A 49 -40.61 41.59 -38.97
N VAL A 50 -41.10 42.54 -38.17
CA VAL A 50 -41.10 42.43 -36.71
C VAL A 50 -41.95 41.26 -36.23
N ASP A 51 -43.14 41.08 -36.80
CA ASP A 51 -44.04 39.97 -36.45
C ASP A 51 -43.40 38.61 -36.81
N ALA A 52 -42.72 38.52 -37.97
CA ALA A 52 -41.98 37.33 -38.37
C ALA A 52 -40.80 37.03 -37.44
N TYR A 53 -40.03 38.05 -37.05
CA TYR A 53 -38.93 37.90 -36.10
C TYR A 53 -39.40 37.47 -34.71
N VAL A 54 -40.49 38.08 -34.20
CA VAL A 54 -41.06 37.69 -32.89
C VAL A 54 -41.59 36.25 -32.92
N ALA A 55 -42.17 35.81 -34.03
CA ALA A 55 -42.60 34.43 -34.20
C ALA A 55 -41.42 33.44 -34.23
N ASP A 56 -40.32 33.80 -34.87
CA ASP A 56 -39.10 33.00 -34.88
C ASP A 56 -38.44 32.94 -33.49
N LEU A 57 -38.33 34.09 -32.82
CA LEU A 57 -37.84 34.18 -31.43
C LEU A 57 -38.69 33.33 -30.48
N ALA A 58 -40.02 33.34 -30.64
CA ALA A 58 -40.93 32.50 -29.87
C ALA A 58 -40.59 31.01 -30.05
N ARG A 59 -40.34 30.57 -31.29
CA ARG A 59 -39.96 29.19 -31.60
C ARG A 59 -38.64 28.83 -30.93
N THR A 60 -37.61 29.67 -31.05
CA THR A 60 -36.32 29.43 -30.42
C THR A 60 -36.41 29.38 -28.89
N ILE A 61 -37.23 30.23 -28.27
CA ILE A 61 -37.45 30.19 -26.81
C ILE A 61 -38.09 28.86 -26.38
N GLU A 62 -39.08 28.37 -27.13
CA GLU A 62 -39.71 27.08 -26.85
C GLU A 62 -38.76 25.90 -27.06
N GLU A 63 -37.91 25.93 -28.09
CA GLU A 63 -36.86 24.93 -28.31
C GLU A 63 -35.85 24.91 -27.14
N VAL A 64 -35.40 26.08 -26.68
CA VAL A 64 -34.49 26.19 -25.53
C VAL A 64 -35.16 25.70 -24.24
N ARG A 65 -36.43 26.01 -24.03
CA ARG A 65 -37.20 25.52 -22.88
C ARG A 65 -37.35 23.99 -22.89
N ALA A 66 -37.62 23.40 -24.06
CA ALA A 66 -37.71 21.96 -24.21
C ALA A 66 -36.36 21.28 -23.92
N ALA A 67 -35.26 21.80 -24.48
CA ALA A 67 -33.91 21.29 -24.23
C ALA A 67 -33.49 21.41 -22.75
N LEU A 68 -33.90 22.50 -22.08
CA LEU A 68 -33.64 22.70 -20.66
C LEU A 68 -34.45 21.71 -19.80
N ALA A 69 -35.72 21.49 -20.14
CA ALA A 69 -36.55 20.52 -19.44
C ALA A 69 -35.98 19.10 -19.56
N GLU A 70 -35.43 18.74 -20.72
CA GLU A 70 -34.78 17.45 -20.93
C GLU A 70 -33.49 17.32 -20.12
N ASN A 71 -32.61 18.32 -20.16
CA ASN A 71 -31.42 18.35 -19.31
C ASN A 71 -31.74 18.19 -17.82
N LEU A 72 -32.83 18.83 -17.35
CA LEU A 72 -33.24 18.69 -15.96
C LEU A 72 -33.71 17.27 -15.61
N ARG A 73 -34.33 16.55 -16.55
CA ARG A 73 -34.69 15.13 -16.38
C ARG A 73 -33.45 14.26 -16.33
N GLU A 74 -32.55 14.40 -17.29
CA GLU A 74 -31.29 13.67 -17.35
C GLU A 74 -30.45 13.89 -16.08
N LEU A 75 -30.35 15.14 -15.60
CA LEU A 75 -29.67 15.45 -14.33
C LEU A 75 -30.34 14.80 -13.12
N ALA A 76 -31.67 14.67 -13.12
CA ALA A 76 -32.38 13.99 -12.04
C ALA A 76 -32.14 12.47 -12.06
N GLU A 77 -32.09 11.87 -13.25
CA GLU A 77 -31.77 10.44 -13.44
C GLU A 77 -30.33 10.14 -13.05
N ASN A 78 -29.37 10.89 -13.57
CA ASN A 78 -27.95 10.78 -13.21
C ASN A 78 -27.73 10.91 -11.69
N ARG A 79 -28.46 11.81 -11.02
CA ARG A 79 -28.37 11.93 -9.55
C ARG A 79 -28.93 10.72 -8.82
N ARG A 80 -29.98 10.08 -9.33
CA ARG A 80 -30.53 8.84 -8.75
C ARG A 80 -29.56 7.69 -8.92
N GLU A 81 -29.03 7.50 -10.13
CA GLU A 81 -28.03 6.47 -10.42
C GLU A 81 -26.78 6.64 -9.55
N LEU A 82 -26.26 7.87 -9.43
CA LEU A 82 -25.11 8.14 -8.55
C LEU A 82 -25.42 7.91 -7.07
N ALA A 83 -26.67 8.08 -6.63
CA ALA A 83 -27.06 7.76 -5.26
C ALA A 83 -27.14 6.25 -5.04
N GLU A 84 -27.68 5.52 -6.01
CA GLU A 84 -27.76 4.05 -6.02
C GLU A 84 -26.37 3.41 -6.04
N LEU A 85 -25.50 3.81 -6.97
CA LEU A 85 -24.15 3.31 -7.07
C LEU A 85 -23.32 3.58 -5.80
N ARG A 86 -23.52 4.72 -5.14
CA ARG A 86 -22.88 5.00 -3.84
C ARG A 86 -23.42 4.10 -2.73
N ALA A 87 -24.72 3.86 -2.69
CA ALA A 87 -25.32 2.94 -1.73
C ALA A 87 -24.84 1.49 -1.95
N GLU A 88 -24.70 1.07 -3.21
CA GLU A 88 -24.15 -0.24 -3.54
C GLU A 88 -22.65 -0.34 -3.20
N ASN A 89 -21.86 0.66 -3.55
CA ASN A 89 -20.43 0.66 -3.25
C ASN A 89 -20.16 0.63 -1.74
N THR A 90 -20.94 1.37 -0.95
CA THR A 90 -20.86 1.31 0.52
C THR A 90 -21.26 -0.07 1.03
N LYS A 91 -22.32 -0.68 0.50
CA LYS A 91 -22.73 -2.05 0.85
C LYS A 91 -21.63 -3.08 0.52
N LEU A 92 -21.07 -3.05 -0.69
CA LEU A 92 -20.00 -3.95 -1.11
C LEU A 92 -18.75 -3.78 -0.24
N ARG A 93 -18.34 -2.54 0.03
CA ARG A 93 -17.21 -2.27 0.94
C ARG A 93 -17.44 -2.83 2.33
N THR A 94 -18.66 -2.72 2.87
CA THR A 94 -18.97 -3.28 4.19
C THR A 94 -19.02 -4.80 4.19
N SER A 95 -19.51 -5.46 3.13
CA SER A 95 -19.50 -6.92 3.03
C SER A 95 -18.08 -7.46 2.87
N ASP A 96 -17.31 -6.88 1.94
CA ASP A 96 -15.94 -7.32 1.65
C ASP A 96 -15.04 -7.12 2.87
N SER A 97 -15.20 -6.01 3.60
CA SER A 97 -14.48 -5.78 4.86
C SER A 97 -14.81 -6.84 5.91
N ALA A 98 -16.08 -7.22 6.05
CA ALA A 98 -16.50 -8.23 7.02
C ALA A 98 -15.97 -9.63 6.66
N ASP A 99 -15.89 -9.96 5.36
CA ASP A 99 -15.36 -11.23 4.90
C ASP A 99 -13.83 -11.29 5.03
N LEU A 100 -13.13 -10.18 4.74
CA LEU A 100 -11.69 -10.07 4.99
C LEU A 100 -11.36 -10.21 6.48
N GLU A 101 -12.13 -9.56 7.36
CA GLU A 101 -11.95 -9.70 8.81
C GLU A 101 -12.14 -11.16 9.27
N ARG A 102 -13.09 -11.89 8.69
CA ARG A 102 -13.29 -13.32 8.96
C ARG A 102 -12.11 -14.16 8.47
N GLU A 103 -11.60 -13.89 7.28
CA GLU A 103 -10.45 -14.62 6.73
C GLU A 103 -9.18 -14.37 7.57
N VAL A 104 -8.92 -13.11 7.92
CA VAL A 104 -7.78 -12.73 8.77
C VAL A 104 -7.89 -13.38 10.15
N THR A 105 -9.07 -13.37 10.76
CA THR A 105 -9.28 -14.01 12.07
C THR A 105 -9.09 -15.53 12.01
N LEU A 106 -9.62 -16.20 10.98
CA LEU A 106 -9.40 -17.64 10.78
C LEU A 106 -7.92 -17.98 10.54
N GLY A 107 -7.22 -17.19 9.71
CA GLY A 107 -5.79 -17.33 9.47
C GLY A 107 -4.96 -17.12 10.74
N ALA A 108 -5.30 -16.11 11.55
CA ALA A 108 -4.64 -15.84 12.83
C ALA A 108 -4.83 -16.99 13.84
N VAL A 109 -6.02 -17.60 13.90
CA VAL A 109 -6.28 -18.79 14.73
C VAL A 109 -5.41 -19.97 14.26
N GLY A 110 -5.28 -20.17 12.95
CA GLY A 110 -4.40 -21.19 12.38
C GLY A 110 -2.93 -20.98 12.78
N LEU A 111 -2.43 -19.76 12.64
CA LEU A 111 -1.06 -19.40 13.04
C LEU A 111 -0.84 -19.56 14.55
N LEU A 112 -1.81 -19.17 15.39
CA LEU A 112 -1.70 -19.33 16.83
C LEU A 112 -1.65 -20.81 17.23
N SER A 113 -2.49 -21.65 16.61
CA SER A 113 -2.46 -23.10 16.82
C SER A 113 -1.12 -23.70 16.41
N GLN A 114 -0.58 -23.29 15.26
CA GLN A 114 0.75 -23.72 14.82
C GLN A 114 1.85 -23.25 15.79
N ALA A 115 1.79 -22.01 16.25
CA ALA A 115 2.74 -21.46 17.21
C ALA A 115 2.70 -22.21 18.54
N GLN A 116 1.51 -22.62 19.01
CA GLN A 116 1.35 -23.45 20.21
C GLN A 116 2.03 -24.81 20.03
N VAL A 117 1.81 -25.49 18.90
CA VAL A 117 2.47 -26.79 18.62
C VAL A 117 3.99 -26.65 18.57
N ILE A 118 4.51 -25.58 17.96
CA ILE A 118 5.95 -25.31 17.92
C ILE A 118 6.49 -25.02 19.33
N ALA A 119 5.75 -24.25 20.14
CA ALA A 119 6.13 -23.96 21.52
C ALA A 119 6.17 -25.24 22.37
N ASP A 120 5.15 -26.09 22.29
CA ASP A 120 5.10 -27.36 23.00
C ASP A 120 6.25 -28.29 22.61
N LYS A 121 6.57 -28.35 21.31
CA LYS A 121 7.73 -29.08 20.81
C LYS A 121 9.05 -28.52 21.36
N ALA A 122 9.23 -27.20 21.33
CA ALA A 122 10.44 -26.57 21.83
C ALA A 122 10.63 -26.79 23.35
N VAL A 123 9.54 -26.81 24.12
CA VAL A 123 9.57 -27.17 25.55
C VAL A 123 10.00 -28.62 25.73
N ALA A 124 9.42 -29.56 24.97
CA ALA A 124 9.81 -30.97 25.04
C ALA A 124 11.30 -31.17 24.68
N ASP A 125 11.77 -30.53 23.61
CA ASP A 125 13.17 -30.58 23.18
C ASP A 125 14.10 -29.99 24.26
N ALA A 126 13.71 -28.88 24.90
CA ALA A 126 14.48 -28.26 25.98
C ALA A 126 14.52 -29.13 27.25
N GLU A 127 13.42 -29.81 27.59
CA GLU A 127 13.39 -30.75 28.71
C GLU A 127 14.30 -31.95 28.48
N GLU A 128 14.31 -32.50 27.26
CA GLU A 128 15.21 -33.61 26.89
C GLU A 128 16.67 -33.17 27.00
N TYR A 129 17.01 -32.02 26.42
CA TYR A 129 18.35 -31.47 26.50
C TYR A 129 18.81 -31.22 27.95
N ALA A 130 17.93 -30.69 28.80
CA ALA A 130 18.23 -30.49 30.22
C ALA A 130 18.51 -31.82 30.95
N ARG A 131 17.76 -32.88 30.63
CA ARG A 131 18.00 -34.22 31.20
C ARG A 131 19.34 -34.78 30.76
N ASP A 132 19.67 -34.67 29.48
CA ASP A 132 20.95 -35.14 28.95
C ASP A 132 22.14 -34.39 29.57
N LEU A 133 22.02 -33.06 29.71
CA LEU A 133 23.03 -32.23 30.35
C LEU A 133 23.28 -32.63 31.81
N VAL A 134 22.21 -32.94 32.56
CA VAL A 134 22.31 -33.43 33.95
C VAL A 134 22.97 -34.81 34.03
N ILE A 135 22.63 -35.73 33.11
CA ILE A 135 23.24 -37.07 33.05
C ILE A 135 24.74 -36.92 32.75
N THR A 136 25.09 -36.13 31.74
CA THR A 136 26.47 -35.86 31.34
C THR A 136 27.28 -35.25 32.48
N ALA A 137 26.74 -34.24 33.17
CA ALA A 137 27.40 -33.60 34.31
C ALA A 137 27.62 -34.59 35.47
N ARG A 138 26.65 -35.48 35.76
CA ARG A 138 26.80 -36.52 36.79
C ARG A 138 27.87 -37.54 36.44
N THR A 139 27.96 -37.95 35.18
CA THR A 139 29.01 -38.87 34.70
C THR A 139 30.38 -38.22 34.83
N GLN A 140 30.55 -36.99 34.34
CA GLN A 140 31.79 -36.23 34.47
C GLN A 140 32.22 -36.04 35.94
N TYR A 141 31.25 -35.79 36.83
CA TYR A 141 31.53 -35.66 38.26
C TYR A 141 32.05 -36.95 38.87
N ARG A 142 31.43 -38.10 38.55
CA ARG A 142 31.91 -39.42 39.01
C ARG A 142 33.31 -39.73 38.48
N GLU A 143 33.55 -39.52 37.19
CA GLU A 143 34.88 -39.74 36.61
C GLU A 143 35.94 -38.82 37.22
N ALA A 144 35.60 -37.57 37.52
CA ALA A 144 36.51 -36.64 38.21
C ALA A 144 36.82 -37.11 39.64
N GLN A 145 35.83 -37.62 40.37
CA GLN A 145 36.05 -38.23 41.68
C GLN A 145 36.92 -39.49 41.60
N GLU A 146 36.66 -40.38 40.65
CA GLU A 146 37.46 -41.60 40.45
C GLU A 146 38.91 -41.27 40.08
N ARG A 147 39.13 -40.30 39.19
CA ARG A 147 40.47 -39.80 38.87
C ARG A 147 41.17 -39.20 40.08
N ALA A 148 40.47 -38.39 40.88
CA ALA A 148 41.03 -37.79 42.10
C ALA A 148 41.37 -38.85 43.16
N ALA A 149 40.53 -39.88 43.31
CA ALA A 149 40.80 -41.01 44.19
C ALA A 149 41.99 -41.84 43.71
N ALA A 150 42.11 -42.08 42.39
CA ALA A 150 43.24 -42.79 41.79
C ALA A 150 44.56 -42.02 41.94
N THR A 151 44.57 -40.69 41.72
CA THR A 151 45.76 -39.87 41.96
C THR A 151 46.11 -39.79 43.45
N ALA A 152 45.12 -39.73 44.35
CA ALA A 152 45.37 -39.78 45.80
C ALA A 152 45.93 -41.13 46.26
N ALA A 153 45.47 -42.24 45.67
CA ALA A 153 45.98 -43.59 45.97
C ALA A 153 47.37 -43.85 45.36
N ALA A 154 47.69 -43.22 44.23
CA ALA A 154 49.01 -43.27 43.60
C ALA A 154 50.03 -42.29 44.22
N ALA A 155 49.57 -41.34 45.07
CA ALA A 155 50.46 -40.45 45.80
C ALA A 155 51.15 -41.22 46.94
N PRO A 156 52.49 -41.18 47.06
CA PRO A 156 53.19 -41.79 48.18
C PRO A 156 52.76 -41.12 49.49
N ALA A 157 52.51 -41.93 50.53
CA ALA A 157 52.15 -41.46 51.87
C ALA A 157 53.32 -40.72 52.52
N GLU A 158 53.49 -39.44 52.22
CA GLU A 158 54.25 -38.52 53.04
C GLU A 158 53.33 -37.77 54.01
N PRO A 159 53.75 -37.59 55.27
CA PRO A 159 52.89 -37.01 56.31
C PRO A 159 52.57 -35.55 56.01
N ALA A 160 51.34 -35.18 56.34
CA ALA A 160 50.82 -33.82 56.25
C ALA A 160 51.68 -32.85 57.05
N THR A 161 52.42 -32.00 56.34
CA THR A 161 52.80 -30.67 56.81
C THR A 161 52.23 -29.65 55.85
N THR A 162 51.33 -28.83 56.40
CA THR A 162 51.23 -27.38 56.17
C THR A 162 51.91 -26.87 54.90
N THR A 163 51.15 -26.31 53.96
CA THR A 163 50.98 -24.86 53.81
C THR A 163 50.02 -24.63 52.64
N ALA A 164 49.00 -23.79 52.84
CA ALA A 164 48.24 -23.21 51.76
C ALA A 164 49.20 -22.36 50.89
N SER A 165 49.81 -22.98 49.89
CA SER A 165 50.50 -22.27 48.83
C SER A 165 49.46 -21.97 47.76
N ILE A 166 49.07 -20.70 47.67
CA ILE A 166 48.36 -20.17 46.50
C ILE A 166 49.25 -20.50 45.29
N PRO A 167 48.80 -21.29 44.31
CA PRO A 167 49.62 -21.59 43.15
C PRO A 167 49.76 -20.29 42.37
N LEU A 168 50.94 -19.65 42.46
CA LEU A 168 51.31 -18.64 41.49
C LEU A 168 51.34 -19.34 40.14
N PRO A 169 50.56 -18.88 39.13
CA PRO A 169 50.54 -19.51 37.84
C PRO A 169 51.95 -19.47 37.26
N SER A 170 52.41 -20.64 36.82
CA SER A 170 53.69 -20.77 36.15
C SER A 170 53.71 -19.78 34.98
N MET A 171 54.80 -19.02 34.81
CA MET A 171 54.99 -18.01 33.75
C MET A 171 54.38 -18.34 32.36
N PRO A 172 54.38 -19.59 31.86
CA PRO A 172 53.73 -19.92 30.58
C PRO A 172 52.19 -19.87 30.58
N GLU A 173 51.49 -20.10 31.70
CA GLU A 173 50.03 -20.10 31.75
C GLU A 173 49.45 -18.68 31.66
N ILE A 174 50.13 -17.70 32.28
CA ILE A 174 49.71 -16.28 32.21
C ILE A 174 49.82 -15.76 30.78
N GLU A 175 50.86 -16.17 30.04
CA GLU A 175 51.04 -15.81 28.63
C GLU A 175 50.03 -16.51 27.72
N TYR A 176 49.70 -17.77 28.00
CA TYR A 176 48.62 -18.48 27.32
C TYR A 176 47.26 -17.81 27.55
N VAL A 177 46.91 -17.47 28.78
CA VAL A 177 45.64 -16.77 29.07
C VAL A 177 45.63 -15.38 28.44
N ARG A 178 46.76 -14.66 28.47
CA ARG A 178 46.86 -13.33 27.86
C ARG A 178 46.73 -13.39 26.34
N THR A 179 47.38 -14.34 25.68
CA THR A 179 47.28 -14.51 24.21
C THR A 179 45.88 -14.98 23.82
N TYR A 180 45.27 -15.90 24.56
CA TYR A 180 43.91 -16.35 24.29
C TYR A 180 42.88 -15.24 24.52
N ALA A 181 43.01 -14.45 25.58
CA ALA A 181 42.17 -13.27 25.82
C ALA A 181 42.34 -12.21 24.72
N GLN A 182 43.57 -12.01 24.23
CA GLN A 182 43.84 -11.07 23.15
C GLN A 182 43.26 -11.55 21.81
N VAL A 183 43.35 -12.85 21.51
CA VAL A 183 42.71 -13.46 20.32
C VAL A 183 41.19 -13.37 20.43
N ALA A 184 40.61 -13.68 21.60
CA ALA A 184 39.17 -13.56 21.83
C ALA A 184 38.68 -12.11 21.69
N GLN A 185 39.47 -11.13 22.14
CA GLN A 185 39.16 -9.71 21.99
C GLN A 185 39.17 -9.27 20.51
N ILE A 186 40.15 -9.74 19.72
CA ILE A 186 40.21 -9.47 18.29
C ILE A 186 39.04 -10.13 17.57
N GLN A 187 38.67 -11.37 17.93
CA GLN A 187 37.53 -12.07 17.36
C GLN A 187 36.20 -11.37 17.69
N LEU A 188 35.99 -10.94 18.93
CA LEU A 188 34.78 -10.18 19.33
C LEU A 188 34.66 -8.85 18.58
N ARG A 189 35.78 -8.14 18.37
CA ARG A 189 35.78 -6.89 17.62
C ARG A 189 35.42 -7.10 16.15
N SER A 190 35.96 -8.15 15.53
CA SER A 190 35.64 -8.55 14.15
C SER A 190 34.16 -8.91 14.00
N VAL A 191 33.59 -9.66 14.95
CA VAL A 191 32.17 -10.02 14.94
C VAL A 191 31.28 -8.78 15.12
N LEU A 192 31.66 -7.85 16.00
CA LEU A 192 30.90 -6.61 16.19
C LEU A 192 30.97 -5.69 14.96
N ASP A 193 32.13 -5.58 14.30
CA ASP A 193 32.27 -4.81 13.06
C ASP A 193 31.43 -5.44 11.94
N ALA A 194 31.42 -6.77 11.80
CA ALA A 194 30.59 -7.48 10.83
C ALA A 194 29.08 -7.33 11.11
N LEU A 195 28.65 -7.37 12.37
CA LEU A 195 27.27 -7.11 12.75
C LEU A 195 26.87 -5.65 12.50
N THR A 196 27.79 -4.71 12.72
CA THR A 196 27.54 -3.29 12.45
C THR A 196 27.40 -3.03 10.95
N GLU A 197 28.22 -3.68 10.11
CA GLU A 197 28.10 -3.63 8.65
C GLU A 197 26.80 -4.28 8.17
N GLN A 198 26.37 -5.39 8.77
CA GLN A 198 25.08 -6.03 8.45
C GLN A 198 23.89 -5.17 8.87
N VAL A 199 23.96 -4.46 10.00
CA VAL A 199 22.92 -3.52 10.43
C VAL A 199 22.89 -2.29 9.52
N ASP A 200 24.05 -1.76 9.11
CA ASP A 200 24.12 -0.63 8.16
C ASP A 200 23.58 -1.01 6.77
N ARG A 201 23.83 -2.26 6.35
CA ARG A 201 23.25 -2.84 5.13
C ARG A 201 21.74 -3.08 5.22
N LEU A 202 21.21 -3.34 6.42
CA LEU A 202 19.76 -3.40 6.67
C LEU A 202 19.12 -1.99 6.70
N GLY A 203 19.88 -0.97 7.13
CA GLY A 203 19.46 0.43 7.12
C GLY A 203 19.50 1.09 5.73
N THR A 204 20.27 0.52 4.80
CA THR A 204 20.43 1.02 3.41
C THR A 204 19.74 0.14 2.37
N LEU A 205 18.84 -0.76 2.79
CA LEU A 205 17.97 -1.46 1.85
C LEU A 205 17.24 -0.40 0.98
N PRO A 206 17.47 -0.39 -0.35
CA PRO A 206 16.66 0.44 -1.23
C PRO A 206 15.19 0.05 -1.01
N PRO A 207 14.24 1.02 -1.01
CA PRO A 207 12.82 0.65 -1.05
C PRO A 207 12.66 -0.33 -2.22
N PRO A 208 11.87 -1.41 -2.07
CA PRO A 208 11.72 -2.39 -3.14
C PRO A 208 11.36 -1.63 -4.42
N ASP A 209 12.29 -1.65 -5.38
CA ASP A 209 12.07 -1.04 -6.67
C ASP A 209 10.82 -1.71 -7.25
N ALA A 210 9.83 -0.90 -7.61
CA ALA A 210 8.63 -1.34 -8.30
C ALA A 210 8.92 -2.09 -9.63
N ALA A 211 10.18 -2.17 -10.03
CA ALA A 211 10.68 -2.92 -11.18
C ALA A 211 10.86 -4.43 -10.90
N GLU A 212 11.26 -4.87 -9.70
CA GLU A 212 11.43 -6.32 -9.42
C GLU A 212 10.09 -7.03 -9.18
N VAL A 213 9.05 -6.30 -8.75
CA VAL A 213 7.68 -6.84 -8.70
C VAL A 213 7.09 -7.00 -10.11
N ALA A 214 7.57 -6.21 -11.09
CA ALA A 214 7.18 -6.36 -12.50
C ALA A 214 7.90 -7.53 -13.18
N GLU A 215 9.21 -7.71 -12.95
CA GLU A 215 9.95 -8.86 -13.52
C GLU A 215 9.58 -10.21 -12.87
N ALA A 216 9.28 -10.24 -11.56
CA ALA A 216 8.78 -11.47 -10.90
C ALA A 216 7.34 -11.83 -11.33
N ALA A 217 6.52 -10.84 -11.73
CA ALA A 217 5.19 -11.08 -12.31
C ALA A 217 5.25 -11.55 -13.77
N GLU A 218 6.29 -11.19 -14.52
CA GLU A 218 6.49 -11.62 -15.91
C GLU A 218 7.09 -13.04 -16.02
N SER A 219 7.86 -13.48 -15.01
CA SER A 219 8.42 -14.85 -14.98
C SER A 219 7.49 -15.91 -14.37
N ALA A 220 6.32 -15.52 -13.84
CA ALA A 220 5.35 -16.41 -13.21
C ALA A 220 4.04 -16.60 -14.03
N ALA A 221 4.09 -16.41 -15.34
CA ALA A 221 3.00 -16.82 -16.22
C ALA A 221 3.04 -18.34 -16.46
N PRO A 222 1.96 -19.09 -16.17
CA PRO A 222 1.87 -20.49 -16.54
C PRO A 222 1.75 -20.60 -18.07
N ALA A 223 2.50 -21.54 -18.65
CA ALA A 223 2.41 -21.90 -20.06
C ALA A 223 0.95 -22.17 -20.45
N ALA A 224 0.40 -21.29 -21.30
CA ALA A 224 -0.88 -21.52 -21.95
C ALA A 224 -0.69 -22.57 -23.08
N PRO A 225 -1.65 -23.48 -23.27
CA PRO A 225 -1.64 -24.41 -24.39
C PRO A 225 -1.90 -23.66 -25.69
N ASP A 226 -1.28 -24.15 -26.77
CA ASP A 226 -1.61 -23.79 -28.15
C ASP A 226 -3.11 -23.90 -28.38
N ASP A 227 -3.81 -22.77 -28.50
CA ASP A 227 -5.11 -22.70 -29.15
C ASP A 227 -5.20 -21.43 -29.99
N GLU A 228 -5.28 -21.71 -31.28
CA GLU A 228 -5.56 -20.89 -32.44
C GLU A 228 -6.77 -19.97 -32.21
N PHE A 229 -6.53 -18.70 -31.89
CA PHE A 229 -7.54 -17.63 -31.96
C PHE A 229 -7.10 -16.60 -33.02
N PRO A 230 -7.92 -16.34 -34.06
CA PRO A 230 -7.62 -15.33 -35.05
C PRO A 230 -7.70 -13.93 -34.44
N ASP A 231 -6.78 -13.06 -34.83
CA ASP A 231 -6.70 -11.63 -34.48
C ASP A 231 -7.94 -10.87 -34.98
N GLU A 232 -9.04 -10.91 -34.23
CA GLU A 232 -10.12 -9.92 -34.34
C GLU A 232 -9.97 -8.91 -33.20
N GLU A 233 -9.35 -7.77 -33.51
CA GLU A 233 -9.38 -6.59 -32.65
C GLU A 233 -10.84 -6.19 -32.39
N PRO A 234 -11.28 -6.08 -31.13
CA PRO A 234 -12.69 -5.83 -30.83
C PRO A 234 -13.08 -4.38 -31.20
N ASP A 235 -14.08 -4.29 -32.08
CA ASP A 235 -14.55 -3.12 -32.85
C ASP A 235 -15.28 -2.02 -32.04
N TRP A 236 -14.86 -1.77 -30.79
CA TRP A 236 -15.50 -0.80 -29.89
C TRP A 236 -14.73 0.52 -29.73
N LEU A 237 -13.62 0.71 -30.44
CA LEU A 237 -12.94 2.01 -30.51
C LEU A 237 -13.62 2.89 -31.56
N PRO A 238 -14.28 4.00 -31.18
CA PRO A 238 -14.76 4.97 -32.18
C PRO A 238 -13.57 5.53 -32.95
N ALA A 239 -13.60 5.41 -34.27
CA ALA A 239 -12.55 5.89 -35.17
C ALA A 239 -12.23 7.37 -34.88
N VAL A 240 -11.03 7.63 -34.37
CA VAL A 240 -10.49 8.99 -34.21
C VAL A 240 -10.31 9.57 -35.62
N PRO A 241 -11.03 10.64 -36.01
CA PRO A 241 -10.81 11.26 -37.31
C PRO A 241 -9.39 11.85 -37.37
N PRO A 242 -8.68 11.71 -38.51
CA PRO A 242 -7.33 12.25 -38.64
C PRO A 242 -7.37 13.76 -38.46
N GLN A 243 -6.54 14.28 -37.54
CA GLN A 243 -6.36 15.72 -37.37
C GLN A 243 -5.87 16.33 -38.70
N PRO A 244 -6.45 17.45 -39.16
CA PRO A 244 -5.89 18.17 -40.29
C PRO A 244 -4.52 18.71 -39.88
N THR A 245 -3.48 18.28 -40.58
CA THR A 245 -2.14 18.83 -40.45
C THR A 245 -2.17 20.31 -40.87
N ILE A 246 -2.10 21.21 -39.90
CA ILE A 246 -1.90 22.64 -40.14
C ILE A 246 -0.48 22.78 -40.70
N GLN A 247 -0.36 22.78 -42.02
CA GLN A 247 0.86 23.20 -42.70
C GLN A 247 1.08 24.68 -42.44
N ARG A 248 2.00 25.00 -41.53
CA ARG A 248 2.56 26.34 -41.39
C ARG A 248 3.34 26.67 -42.67
N GLN A 249 2.68 27.31 -43.63
CA GLN A 249 3.35 27.99 -44.73
C GLN A 249 4.14 29.17 -44.16
N THR A 250 5.46 28.99 -44.03
CA THR A 250 6.39 30.10 -43.85
C THR A 250 6.53 30.83 -45.19
N TYR A 251 5.81 31.94 -45.35
CA TYR A 251 6.16 32.95 -46.35
C TYR A 251 7.40 33.71 -45.85
N VAL A 252 8.49 33.60 -46.58
CA VAL A 252 9.62 34.53 -46.54
C VAL A 252 9.71 35.16 -47.93
N SER A 253 9.34 36.44 -48.01
CA SER A 253 9.60 37.31 -49.18
C SER A 253 11.03 37.84 -49.14
N PRO A 254 11.61 38.06 -50.33
CA PRO A 254 12.19 39.36 -50.65
C PRO A 254 11.40 40.11 -51.73
#